data_AF-A0A1S2M4J5-F1
#
_entry.id   AF-A0A1S2M4J5-F1
#
_cell.length_a   1.000
_cell.length_b   1.000
_cell.length_c   1.000
_cell.angle_alpha   90.00
_cell.angle_beta   90.00
_cell.angle_gamma   90.00
#
_symmetry.space_group_name_H-M   'P 1'
#
loop_
_entity.id
_entity.type
_entity.pdbx_description
1 polymer ?
#
loop_
_entity_poly.entity_id
_entity_poly.type
_entity_poly.pdbx_seq_one_letter_code
_entity_poly.pdbx_strand_id
1 'polypeptide(L)'
;MVDRLAIDHENAKILADGLDKHPFISVINKVETNIVLIDITKTGKRSDKFIEALKQVGILAVPFGPKTIRFTTHYDVSKENIKETVNKVLNLK
;
A
#
# COMPACT_ATOMS: atom_id res chain seq x y z
N MET A 1 -15.21 -21.34 0.05
CA MET A 1 -14.92 -19.93 0.45
C MET A 1 -13.51 -19.75 1.05
N VAL A 2 -12.67 -20.79 1.10
CA VAL A 2 -11.28 -20.71 1.63
C VAL A 2 -10.31 -20.10 0.61
N ASP A 3 -10.59 -20.22 -0.69
CA ASP A 3 -9.70 -19.74 -1.77
C ASP A 3 -9.54 -18.22 -1.86
N ARG A 4 -10.47 -17.44 -1.29
CA ARG A 4 -10.51 -15.98 -1.50
C ARG A 4 -9.59 -15.20 -0.57
N LEU A 5 -9.52 -15.61 0.70
CA LEU A 5 -8.55 -15.07 1.65
C LEU A 5 -7.11 -15.29 1.19
N ALA A 6 -6.85 -16.41 0.50
CA ALA A 6 -5.54 -16.67 -0.09
C ALA A 6 -5.20 -15.68 -1.22
N ILE A 7 -6.18 -15.30 -2.05
CA ILE A 7 -5.98 -14.30 -3.13
C ILE A 7 -5.75 -12.91 -2.54
N ASP A 8 -6.55 -12.49 -1.57
CA ASP A 8 -6.38 -11.18 -0.91
C ASP A 8 -5.01 -11.09 -0.23
N HIS A 9 -4.56 -12.18 0.39
CA HIS A 9 -3.23 -12.32 0.99
C HIS A 9 -2.12 -12.29 -0.06
N GLU A 10 -2.26 -12.99 -1.19
CA GLU A 10 -1.30 -12.92 -2.30
C GLU A 10 -1.19 -11.49 -2.84
N ASN A 11 -2.32 -10.82 -3.07
CA ASN A 11 -2.35 -9.44 -3.54
C ASN A 11 -1.68 -8.49 -2.54
N ALA A 12 -1.91 -8.68 -1.23
CA ALA A 12 -1.25 -7.88 -0.20
C ALA A 12 0.28 -8.10 -0.19
N LYS A 13 0.74 -9.34 -0.39
CA LYS A 13 2.19 -9.62 -0.52
C LYS A 13 2.79 -8.94 -1.74
N ILE A 14 2.15 -9.06 -2.90
CA ILE A 14 2.62 -8.39 -4.13
C ILE A 14 2.68 -6.88 -3.95
N LEU A 15 1.67 -6.30 -3.28
CA LEU A 15 1.66 -4.88 -2.96
C LEU A 15 2.85 -4.52 -2.06
N ALA A 16 3.06 -5.25 -0.97
CA ALA A 16 4.17 -5.02 -0.05
C ALA A 16 5.52 -5.10 -0.76
N ASP A 17 5.79 -6.20 -1.48
CA ASP A 17 7.04 -6.41 -2.21
C ASP A 17 7.26 -5.33 -3.29
N GLY A 18 6.19 -4.81 -3.87
CA GLY A 18 6.26 -3.72 -4.83
C GLY A 18 6.56 -2.37 -4.19
N LEU A 19 5.89 -2.04 -3.08
CA LEU A 19 6.06 -0.77 -2.38
C LEU A 19 7.43 -0.68 -1.70
N ASP A 20 8.00 -1.79 -1.23
CA ASP A 20 9.31 -1.82 -0.56
C ASP A 20 10.48 -1.49 -1.52
N LYS A 21 10.23 -1.48 -2.83
CA LYS A 21 11.20 -1.01 -3.83
C LYS A 21 11.35 0.51 -3.85
N HIS A 22 10.45 1.25 -3.20
CA HIS A 22 10.50 2.70 -3.15
C HIS A 22 11.63 3.16 -2.20
N PRO A 23 12.51 4.11 -2.59
CA PRO A 23 13.65 4.52 -1.76
C PRO A 23 13.26 5.14 -0.40
N PHE A 24 12.08 5.75 -0.33
CA PHE A 24 11.60 6.49 0.84
C PHE A 24 10.40 5.88 1.57
N ILE A 25 9.95 4.70 1.17
CA ILE A 25 8.83 4.00 1.80
C ILE A 25 9.35 2.63 2.24
N SER A 26 8.84 2.11 3.35
CA SER A 26 9.21 0.77 3.81
C SER A 26 7.99 0.06 4.38
N VAL A 27 7.83 -1.23 4.06
CA VAL A 27 6.76 -2.05 4.66
C VAL A 27 7.18 -2.44 6.08
N ILE A 28 6.32 -2.18 7.07
CA ILE A 28 6.67 -2.34 8.49
C ILE A 28 5.95 -3.48 9.20
N ASN A 29 4.93 -4.07 8.59
CA ASN A 29 4.26 -5.25 9.14
C ASN A 29 4.56 -6.49 8.31
N LYS A 30 4.54 -7.63 8.99
CA LYS A 30 4.44 -8.91 8.29
C LYS A 30 3.04 -8.99 7.64
N VAL A 31 3.01 -9.22 6.33
CA VAL A 31 1.75 -9.36 5.59
C VAL A 31 1.22 -10.77 5.82
N GLU A 32 0.31 -10.91 6.78
CA GLU A 32 -0.32 -12.20 7.16
C GLU A 32 -1.79 -12.27 6.73
N THR A 33 -2.37 -11.16 6.31
CA THR A 33 -3.76 -11.02 5.86
C THR A 33 -3.81 -10.12 4.62
N ASN A 34 -4.83 -9.28 4.51
CA ASN A 34 -5.05 -8.31 3.43
C ASN A 34 -4.55 -6.89 3.76
N ILE A 35 -3.76 -6.73 4.83
CA ILE A 35 -3.30 -5.42 5.33
C ILE A 35 -1.81 -5.23 5.08
N VAL A 36 -1.46 -4.09 4.50
CA VAL A 36 -0.07 -3.63 4.34
C VAL A 36 0.08 -2.27 5.01
N LEU A 37 0.99 -2.18 5.97
CA LEU A 37 1.40 -0.97 6.66
C LEU A 37 2.74 -0.51 6.10
N ILE A 38 2.79 0.75 5.68
CA ILE A 38 4.03 1.39 5.26
C ILE A 38 4.43 2.51 6.22
N ASP A 39 5.73 2.62 6.44
CA ASP A 39 6.37 3.81 6.98
C ASP A 39 6.74 4.76 5.84
N ILE A 40 6.44 6.04 6.02
CA ILE A 40 6.78 7.12 5.10
C ILE A 40 7.70 8.15 5.74
N THR A 41 8.38 7.82 6.85
CA THR A 41 9.20 8.77 7.62
C THR A 41 10.29 9.39 6.73
N LYS A 42 10.90 8.59 5.84
CA LYS A 42 11.94 9.04 4.91
C LYS A 42 11.43 9.98 3.80
N THR A 43 10.12 10.07 3.58
CA THR A 43 9.54 11.04 2.63
C THR A 43 9.49 12.46 3.17
N GLY A 44 9.68 12.64 4.49
CA GLY A 44 9.50 13.93 5.17
C GLY A 44 8.03 14.36 5.34
N LYS A 45 7.08 13.76 4.61
CA LYS A 45 5.66 14.12 4.62
C LYS A 45 4.94 13.55 5.86
N ARG A 46 3.80 14.13 6.21
CA ARG A 46 2.85 13.52 7.16
C ARG A 46 1.89 12.60 6.41
N SER A 47 1.32 11.63 7.11
CA SER A 47 0.42 10.63 6.52
C SER A 47 -0.78 11.27 5.83
N ASP A 48 -1.38 12.32 6.38
CA ASP A 48 -2.48 13.07 5.76
C ASP A 48 -2.07 13.63 4.38
N LYS A 49 -0.91 14.29 4.29
CA LYS A 49 -0.42 14.87 3.02
C LYS A 49 -0.06 13.82 1.99
N PHE A 50 0.52 12.71 2.42
CA PHE A 50 0.84 11.62 1.50
C PHE A 50 -0.43 10.93 0.99
N ILE A 51 -1.44 10.75 1.83
CA ILE A 51 -2.74 10.20 1.44
C ILE A 51 -3.47 11.12 0.46
N GLU A 52 -3.40 12.45 0.64
CA GLU A 52 -3.93 13.39 -0.36
C GLU A 52 -3.28 13.19 -1.74
N ALA A 53 -1.96 13.00 -1.79
CA ALA A 53 -1.24 12.73 -3.03
C ALA A 53 -1.62 11.37 -3.66
N LEU A 54 -1.79 10.33 -2.83
CA LEU A 54 -2.32 9.03 -3.29
C LEU A 54 -3.71 9.18 -3.91
N LYS A 55 -4.59 9.94 -3.26
CA LYS A 55 -5.97 10.16 -3.73
C LYS A 55 -6.00 10.87 -5.08
N GLN A 56 -5.07 11.81 -5.33
CA GLN A 56 -4.96 12.51 -6.62
C GLN A 56 -4.62 11.58 -7.79
N VAL A 57 -3.92 10.47 -7.52
CA VAL A 57 -3.63 9.43 -8.53
C VAL A 57 -4.61 8.25 -8.50
N GLY A 58 -5.72 8.40 -7.78
CA GLY A 58 -6.80 7.41 -7.70
C GLY A 58 -6.55 6.26 -6.73
N ILE A 59 -5.62 6.41 -5.79
CA ILE A 59 -5.30 5.38 -4.78
C ILE A 59 -5.91 5.77 -3.43
N LEU A 60 -6.65 4.84 -2.84
CA LEU A 60 -7.22 5.01 -1.50
C LEU A 60 -6.37 4.28 -0.46
N ALA A 61 -6.05 4.99 0.62
CA ALA A 61 -5.37 4.46 1.80
C ALA A 61 -5.81 5.25 3.03
N VAL A 62 -5.60 4.70 4.23
CA VAL A 62 -5.99 5.35 5.49
C VAL A 62 -4.79 5.58 6.39
N PRO A 63 -4.77 6.65 7.20
CA PRO A 63 -3.68 6.87 8.13
C PRO A 63 -3.76 5.83 9.26
N PHE A 64 -2.60 5.32 9.66
CA PHE A 64 -2.45 4.47 10.85
C PHE A 64 -1.68 5.18 11.97
N GLY A 65 -0.89 6.19 11.62
CA GLY A 65 -0.19 7.07 12.53
C GLY A 65 0.32 8.31 11.81
N PRO A 66 1.09 9.19 12.46
CA PRO A 66 1.60 10.43 11.86
C PRO A 66 2.49 10.21 10.63
N LYS A 67 3.18 9.06 10.58
CA LYS A 67 4.13 8.65 9.52
C LYS A 67 3.83 7.26 8.96
N THR A 68 2.65 6.72 9.25
CA THR A 68 2.29 5.35 8.89
C THR A 68 0.97 5.33 8.16
N ILE A 69 0.91 4.57 7.07
CA ILE A 69 -0.27 4.44 6.20
C ILE A 69 -0.65 2.98 6.08
N ARG A 70 -1.96 2.70 6.12
CA ARG A 70 -2.53 1.38 5.92
C ARG A 70 -3.19 1.28 4.55
N PHE A 71 -2.71 0.33 3.76
CA PHE A 71 -3.39 -0.21 2.60
C PHE A 71 -4.18 -1.46 3.00
N THR A 72 -5.27 -1.68 2.28
CA THR A 72 -6.11 -2.85 2.45
C THR A 72 -6.46 -3.38 1.07
N THR A 73 -6.10 -4.63 0.79
CA THR A 73 -6.58 -5.34 -0.40
C THR A 73 -7.95 -5.92 -0.08
N HIS A 74 -8.89 -5.84 -1.02
CA HIS A 74 -10.22 -6.43 -0.87
C HIS A 74 -10.67 -7.08 -2.17
N TYR A 75 -11.85 -7.69 -2.14
CA TYR A 75 -12.38 -8.52 -3.23
C TYR A 75 -12.51 -7.82 -4.60
N ASP A 76 -12.59 -6.49 -4.70
CA ASP A 76 -12.63 -5.80 -6.01
C ASP A 76 -11.25 -5.36 -6.51
N VAL A 77 -10.15 -5.72 -5.82
CA VAL A 77 -8.79 -5.36 -6.25
C VAL A 77 -8.16 -6.51 -7.02
N SER A 78 -7.93 -6.29 -8.32
CA SER A 78 -7.23 -7.25 -9.16
C SER A 78 -5.70 -7.14 -9.00
N LYS A 79 -4.97 -8.18 -9.41
CA LYS A 79 -3.49 -8.16 -9.48
C LYS A 79 -2.97 -7.04 -10.38
N GLU A 80 -3.72 -6.64 -11.40
CA GLU A 80 -3.40 -5.51 -12.27
C GLU A 80 -3.54 -4.18 -11.52
N ASN A 81 -4.59 -4.02 -10.71
CA ASN A 81 -4.74 -2.84 -9.85
C ASN A 81 -3.59 -2.72 -8.83
N ILE A 82 -3.11 -3.84 -8.28
CA ILE A 82 -1.93 -3.85 -7.41
C ILE A 82 -0.69 -3.34 -8.16
N LYS A 83 -0.42 -3.88 -9.36
CA LYS A 83 0.73 -3.45 -10.18
C LYS A 83 0.65 -1.96 -10.54
N GLU A 84 -0.53 -1.48 -10.91
CA GLU A 84 -0.75 -0.06 -11.21
C GLU A 84 -0.53 0.81 -9.97
N THR A 85 -1.04 0.38 -8.81
CA THR A 85 -0.84 1.05 -7.52
C THR A 85 0.64 1.17 -7.20
N VAL A 86 1.40 0.07 -7.28
CA VAL A 86 2.85 0.06 -7.06
C VAL A 86 3.54 1.04 -8.00
N ASN A 87 3.24 0.99 -9.30
CA ASN A 87 3.85 1.90 -10.27
C ASN A 87 3.55 3.37 -9.96
N LYS A 88 2.31 3.72 -9.63
CA LYS A 88 1.93 5.09 -9.26
C LYS A 88 2.64 5.55 -7.98
N VAL A 89 2.75 4.69 -6.97
CA VAL A 89 3.48 5.01 -5.73
C VAL A 89 4.98 5.17 -5.96
N LEU A 90 5.59 4.34 -6.81
CA LEU A 90 7.00 4.48 -7.19
C LEU A 90 7.31 5.80 -7.93
N ASN A 91 6.32 6.42 -8.55
CA ASN A 91 6.47 7.68 -9.27
C ASN A 91 5.96 8.90 -8.47
N LEU A 92 5.48 8.70 -7.24
CA LEU A 92 5.03 9.79 -6.38
C LEU A 92 6.23 10.53 -5.78
N LYS A 93 6.42 11.78 -6.23
CA LYS A 93 7.42 12.71 -5.69
C LYS A 93 6.96 13.26 -4.34
#